data_AF-A0A1G7Z8I3-F1
#
_entry.id   AF-A0A1G7Z8I3-F1
#
_cell.length_a   1.000
_cell.length_b   1.000
_cell.length_c   1.000
_cell.angle_alpha   90.00
_cell.angle_beta   90.00
_cell.angle_gamma   90.00
#
_symmetry.space_group_name_H-M   'P 1'
#
loop_
_entity.id
_entity.type
_entity.pdbx_description
1 polymer ?
#
loop_
_entity_poly.entity_id
_entity_poly.type
_entity_poly.pdbx_seq_one_letter_code
_entity_poly.pdbx_strand_id
1 'polypeptide(L)'
;MKVQQVDERDARSEDYAVGYRVMLVGPGLRIAAFDVDDATPRDVMEWAESAAATREANFSIAARTRSDDGGVDLIWLTPPPETFMG
;
A
#
# COMPACT_ATOMS: atom_id res chain seq x y z
N MET A 1 -14.37 7.32 -16.43
CA MET A 1 -14.49 6.19 -15.50
C MET A 1 -15.32 5.12 -16.17
N LYS A 2 -14.79 3.89 -16.36
CA LYS A 2 -15.56 2.75 -16.86
C LYS A 2 -15.73 1.78 -15.70
N VAL A 3 -16.98 1.50 -15.34
CA VAL A 3 -17.34 0.56 -14.26
C VAL A 3 -17.98 -0.65 -14.94
N GLN A 4 -17.58 -1.86 -14.52
CA GLN A 4 -18.12 -3.11 -15.06
C GLN A 4 -18.66 -3.94 -13.90
N GLN A 5 -19.73 -4.69 -14.16
CA GLN A 5 -20.28 -5.62 -13.20
C GLN A 5 -19.39 -6.86 -13.12
N VAL A 6 -18.96 -7.20 -11.91
CA VAL A 6 -18.23 -8.44 -11.61
C VAL A 6 -19.25 -9.58 -11.46
N ASP A 7 -19.04 -10.72 -12.12
CA ASP A 7 -19.86 -11.92 -11.94
C ASP A 7 -19.21 -12.93 -10.97
N GLU A 8 -19.97 -13.94 -10.55
CA GLU A 8 -19.57 -14.93 -9.53
C GLU A 8 -18.40 -15.84 -9.96
N ARG A 9 -18.01 -15.81 -11.23
CA ARG A 9 -16.93 -16.62 -11.83
C ARG A 9 -15.59 -15.91 -11.90
N ASP A 10 -15.51 -14.65 -11.48
CA ASP A 10 -14.20 -14.03 -11.25
C ASP A 10 -13.49 -14.87 -10.18
N ALA A 11 -12.32 -15.41 -10.52
CA ALA A 11 -11.48 -16.11 -9.56
C ALA A 11 -11.03 -15.11 -8.49
N ARG A 12 -11.80 -14.99 -7.42
CA ARG A 12 -11.51 -14.11 -6.30
C ARG A 12 -10.52 -14.82 -5.40
N SER A 13 -9.29 -14.30 -5.33
CA SER A 13 -8.52 -14.45 -4.10
C SER A 13 -9.14 -13.49 -3.09
N GLU A 14 -9.87 -14.03 -2.12
CA GLU A 14 -10.25 -13.27 -0.93
C GLU A 14 -9.16 -13.47 0.11
N ASP A 15 -8.16 -12.60 0.08
CA ASP A 15 -7.13 -12.55 1.09
C ASP A 15 -7.44 -11.48 2.12
N TYR A 16 -7.30 -11.86 3.39
CA TYR A 16 -7.36 -10.91 4.49
C TYR A 16 -6.01 -10.23 4.60
N ALA A 17 -5.99 -8.92 4.39
CA ALA A 17 -4.82 -8.13 4.69
C ALA A 17 -4.46 -8.30 6.18
N VAL A 18 -3.23 -8.71 6.45
CA VAL A 18 -2.69 -8.81 7.82
C VAL A 18 -2.25 -7.44 8.34
N GLY A 19 -2.19 -6.44 7.46
CA GLY A 19 -1.89 -5.05 7.76
C GLY A 19 -1.55 -4.30 6.48
N TYR A 20 -0.91 -3.14 6.61
CA TYR A 20 -0.48 -2.30 5.50
C TYR A 20 1.02 -2.03 5.57
N ARG A 21 1.62 -1.67 4.42
CA ARG A 21 2.97 -1.15 4.33
C ARG A 21 2.92 0.22 3.66
N VAL A 22 3.51 1.21 4.29
CA VAL A 22 3.68 2.55 3.73
C VAL A 22 5.15 2.78 3.42
N MET A 23 5.43 3.17 2.19
CA MET A 23 6.73 3.61 1.73
C MET A 23 6.70 5.13 1.62
N LEU A 24 7.64 5.83 2.25
CA LEU A 24 7.87 7.26 2.04
C LEU A 24 9.10 7.40 1.14
N VAL A 25 8.95 8.10 0.03
CA VAL A 25 10.00 8.33 -0.98
C VAL A 25 10.36 9.82 -0.97
N GLY A 26 11.42 10.16 -0.24
CA GLY A 26 11.91 11.53 -0.11
C GLY A 26 12.98 11.90 -1.14
N PRO A 27 13.42 13.18 -1.15
CA PRO A 27 14.44 13.67 -2.07
C PRO A 27 15.75 12.88 -1.99
N GLY A 28 16.36 12.62 -3.15
CA GLY A 28 17.62 11.86 -3.23
C GLY A 28 17.48 10.36 -2.93
N LEU A 29 16.33 9.76 -3.29
CA LEU A 29 16.03 8.33 -3.14
C LEU A 29 16.07 7.83 -1.68
N ARG A 30 15.74 8.70 -0.73
CA ARG A 30 15.61 8.30 0.68
C ARG A 30 14.27 7.58 0.86
N ILE A 31 14.33 6.27 1.04
CA ILE A 31 13.16 5.42 1.23
C ILE A 31 13.05 5.03 2.70
N ALA A 32 11.88 5.25 3.29
CA ALA A 32 11.53 4.73 4.61
C ALA A 32 10.28 3.86 4.49
N ALA A 33 10.33 2.66 5.08
CA ALA A 33 9.25 1.69 5.06
C ALA A 33 8.66 1.53 6.46
N PHE A 34 7.33 1.53 6.55
CA PHE A 34 6.59 1.38 7.80
C PHE A 34 5.50 0.33 7.62
N ASP A 35 5.50 -0.66 8.49
CA ASP A 35 4.38 -1.58 8.62
C ASP A 35 3.37 -0.98 9.60
N VAL A 36 2.11 -0.97 9.20
CA VAL A 36 0.99 -0.47 10.00
C VAL A 36 0.04 -1.64 10.21
N ASP A 37 -0.13 -2.02 11.48
CA ASP A 37 -1.01 -3.08 11.92
C ASP A 37 -2.27 -2.46 12.56
N ASP A 38 -3.37 -3.22 12.64
CA ASP A 38 -4.61 -2.83 13.35
C ASP A 38 -5.20 -1.47 12.95
N ALA A 39 -5.07 -1.07 11.68
CA ALA A 39 -5.56 0.19 11.14
C ALA A 39 -6.54 -0.03 9.99
N THR A 40 -7.45 0.92 9.76
CA THR A 40 -8.29 0.91 8.54
C THR A 40 -7.54 1.55 7.36
N PRO A 41 -7.93 1.29 6.10
CA PRO A 41 -7.35 1.99 4.94
C PRO A 41 -7.38 3.52 5.05
N ARG A 42 -8.42 4.06 5.69
CA ARG A 42 -8.56 5.51 5.94
C ARG A 42 -7.47 5.99 6.89
N ASP A 43 -7.29 5.32 8.03
CA ASP A 43 -6.29 5.72 9.04
C ASP A 43 -4.87 5.67 8.45
N VAL A 44 -4.58 4.65 7.65
CA VAL A 44 -3.28 4.50 6.98
C VAL A 44 -3.05 5.62 5.95
N MET A 45 -4.09 5.99 5.19
CA MET A 45 -4.00 7.11 4.24
C MET A 45 -3.76 8.43 4.97
N GLU A 46 -4.55 8.75 5.99
CA GLU A 46 -4.43 9.99 6.78
C GLU A 46 -3.03 10.09 7.43
N TRP A 47 -2.53 8.98 7.96
CA TRP A 47 -1.18 8.91 8.50
C TRP A 47 -0.11 9.12 7.41
N ALA A 48 -0.23 8.45 6.27
CA ALA A 48 0.74 8.52 5.18
C ALA A 48 0.83 9.94 4.62
N GLU A 49 -0.30 10.62 4.43
CA GLU A 49 -0.36 12.02 3.99
C GLU A 49 0.34 12.96 4.97
N SER A 50 0.04 12.82 6.28
CA SER A 50 0.69 13.62 7.33
C SER A 50 2.20 13.38 7.39
N ALA A 51 2.61 12.11 7.32
CA ALA A 51 4.00 11.69 7.37
C ALA A 51 4.81 12.13 6.15
N ALA A 52 4.18 12.11 4.97
CA ALA A 52 4.74 12.56 3.70
C ALA A 52 4.94 14.08 3.68
N ALA A 53 3.92 14.84 4.10
CA ALA A 53 3.98 16.31 4.19
C ALA A 53 5.12 16.77 5.13
N THR A 54 5.26 16.12 6.28
CA THR A 54 6.31 16.45 7.26
C THR A 54 7.73 16.19 6.72
N ARG A 55 7.88 15.26 5.78
CA ARG A 55 9.18 14.82 5.25
C ARG A 55 9.46 15.31 3.83
N GLU A 56 8.57 16.12 3.25
CA GLU A 56 8.62 16.53 1.84
C GLU A 56 8.81 15.32 0.91
N ALA A 57 8.07 14.24 1.19
CA ALA A 57 8.18 12.95 0.50
C ALA A 57 6.90 12.62 -0.27
N ASN A 58 7.02 11.78 -1.30
CA ASN A 58 5.88 11.05 -1.85
C ASN A 58 5.61 9.80 -1.00
N PHE A 59 4.45 9.16 -1.18
CA PHE A 59 4.15 7.92 -0.48
C PHE A 59 3.48 6.86 -1.36
N SER A 60 3.72 5.60 -1.02
CA SER A 60 3.04 4.43 -1.58
C SER A 60 2.47 3.58 -0.46
N ILE A 61 1.26 3.04 -0.64
CA ILE A 61 0.59 2.17 0.33
C ILE A 61 0.33 0.82 -0.33
N ALA A 62 0.72 -0.26 0.34
CA ALA A 62 0.35 -1.63 0.00
C ALA A 62 -0.46 -2.26 1.13
N ALA A 63 -1.45 -3.08 0.78
CA ALA A 63 -1.95 -4.10 1.69
C ALA A 63 -0.93 -5.24 1.76
N ARG A 64 -0.67 -5.73 2.98
CA ARG A 64 0.17 -6.91 3.22
C ARG A 64 -0.74 -8.13 3.33
N THR A 65 -0.51 -9.13 2.49
CA THR A 65 -1.16 -10.45 2.60
C THR A 65 -0.10 -11.49 2.92
N ARG A 66 -0.49 -12.58 3.60
CA ARG A 66 0.43 -13.68 3.89
C ARG A 66 0.40 -14.65 2.72
N SER A 67 1.55 -14.93 2.14
CA SER A 67 1.71 -15.92 1.08
C SER A 67 1.71 -17.35 1.65
N ASP A 68 1.42 -18.33 0.82
CA ASP A 68 1.37 -19.76 1.20
C ASP A 68 2.70 -20.29 1.76
N ASP A 69 3.83 -19.68 1.37
CA ASP A 69 5.17 -20.02 1.86
C ASP A 69 5.54 -19.31 3.19
N GLY A 70 4.60 -18.54 3.76
CA GLY A 70 4.80 -17.78 4.99
C GLY A 70 5.47 -16.41 4.80
N GLY A 71 5.75 -16.02 3.56
CA GLY A 71 6.18 -14.68 3.19
C GLY A 71 5.07 -13.63 3.29
N VAL A 72 5.40 -12.43 2.79
CA VAL A 72 4.47 -11.29 2.72
C VAL A 72 4.39 -10.81 1.28
N ASP A 73 3.20 -10.90 0.71
CA ASP A 73 2.88 -10.29 -0.57
C ASP A 73 2.39 -8.85 -0.35
N LEU A 74 2.73 -7.97 -1.29
CA LEU A 74 2.33 -6.57 -1.29
C LEU A 74 1.37 -6.30 -2.44
N ILE A 75 0.15 -5.89 -2.10
CA ILE A 75 -0.84 -5.43 -3.07
C ILE A 75 -0.89 -3.90 -3.01
N TRP A 76 -0.32 -3.24 -4.00
CA TRP A 76 -0.27 -1.78 -4.07
C TRP A 76 -1.67 -1.17 -4.23
N LEU A 77 -2.07 -0.34 -3.26
CA LEU A 77 -3.34 0.40 -3.24
C LEU A 77 -3.19 1.80 -3.84
N THR A 78 -1.96 2.30 -3.88
CA THR A 78 -1.55 3.54 -4.57
C THR A 78 -0.39 3.22 -5.51
N PRO A 79 0.07 4.16 -6.37
CA PRO A 79 1.21 3.91 -7.24
C PRO A 79 2.42 3.37 -6.46
N PRO A 80 3.10 2.34 -6.99
CA PRO A 80 4.20 1.70 -6.29
C PRO A 80 5.41 2.65 -6.24
N PRO A 81 6.34 2.48 -5.28
CA PRO A 81 7.34 3.49 -4.96
C PRO A 81 8.30 3.80 -6.12
N GLU A 82 8.51 2.85 -7.04
CA GLU A 82 9.28 3.02 -8.27
C GLU A 82 8.74 4.15 -9.15
N THR A 83 7.43 4.46 -9.03
CA THR A 83 6.79 5.59 -9.71
C THR A 83 7.41 6.94 -9.34
N PHE A 84 8.00 7.05 -8.14
CA PHE A 84 8.54 8.30 -7.59
C PHE A 84 10.06 8.34 -7.55
N MET A 85 10.74 7.29 -8.03
CA MET A 85 12.20 7.17 -8.05
C MET A 85 12.84 7.63 -9.37
N GLY A 86 12.03 8.13 -10.32
CA GLY A 86 12.46 8.61 -11.63
C GLY A 86 12.98 10.05 -11.66
#